data_AF-A0A975MP41-F1
#
_entry.id   AF-A0A975MP41-F1
#
_cell.length_a   1.000
_cell.length_b   1.000
_cell.length_c   1.000
_cell.angle_alpha   90.00
_cell.angle_beta   90.00
_cell.angle_gamma   90.00
#
_symmetry.space_group_name_H-M   'P 1'
#
loop_
_entity.id
_entity.type
_entity.pdbx_description
1 polymer ?
#
loop_
_entity_poly.entity_id
_entity_poly.type
_entity_poly.pdbx_seq_one_letter_code
_entity_poly.pdbx_strand_id
1 'polypeptide(L)'
;MPDISRYGHSTNLIGIATHCLASQVFNENPLPLHIAGTRESASGLFEYLNKQTSRLDCGRIFQDYMYDVFGCEADPALPAGRSGPHRYRNSYLRLIQDWGLDSNNAQGAVFKGWVESRFGLFPSYHKQRLTSFNNVYWTSYIAEKMHSRYHNNCIYMQLDLLYEFCQWFIEHFHYPAARHKTLFRGVNSLAEDDIIQAAGPDKVLRFNSLVSFTDRPSIASEFGSYILAVEVPMVKLVFFNDLLPHHALRGESEYLVIGGDYRVKVLL
;
A
#
# COMPACT_ATOMS: atom_id res chain seq x y z
N MET A 1 15.84 -17.98 15.05
CA MET A 1 16.53 -16.72 14.73
C MET A 1 15.53 -15.59 14.81
N PRO A 2 15.91 -14.39 15.29
CA PRO A 2 15.00 -13.24 15.28
C PRO A 2 14.52 -12.97 13.86
N ASP A 3 13.21 -12.83 13.69
CA ASP A 3 12.56 -12.55 12.41
C ASP A 3 13.07 -11.19 11.86
N ILE A 4 13.71 -11.20 10.68
CA ILE A 4 14.28 -9.98 10.08
C ILE A 4 13.26 -8.85 9.92
N SER A 5 11.98 -9.18 9.74
CA SER A 5 10.93 -8.18 9.62
C SER A 5 10.68 -7.41 10.91
N ARG A 6 11.13 -7.94 12.07
CA ARG A 6 10.99 -7.31 13.38
C ARG A 6 12.14 -6.36 13.72
N TYR A 7 13.35 -6.63 13.24
CA TYR A 7 14.57 -5.91 13.67
C TYR A 7 15.37 -5.27 12.54
N GLY A 8 15.20 -5.74 11.31
CA GLY A 8 15.84 -5.16 10.14
C GLY A 8 15.09 -3.94 9.63
N HIS A 9 15.83 -2.95 9.15
CA HIS A 9 15.27 -1.85 8.37
C HIS A 9 16.20 -1.50 7.19
N SER A 10 15.60 -1.03 6.10
CA SER A 10 16.35 -0.37 5.03
C SER A 10 16.48 1.14 5.32
N THR A 11 17.26 1.83 4.50
CA THR A 11 17.19 3.30 4.44
C THR A 11 15.81 3.70 3.91
N ASN A 12 15.24 4.79 4.42
CA ASN A 12 13.92 5.27 4.03
C ASN A 12 13.98 6.71 3.51
N LEU A 13 12.89 7.16 2.90
CA LEU A 13 12.77 8.48 2.26
C LEU A 13 11.74 9.37 2.94
N ILE A 14 11.31 9.01 4.16
CA ILE A 14 10.21 9.66 4.88
C ILE A 14 10.67 10.50 6.08
N GLY A 15 11.97 10.51 6.38
CA GLY A 15 12.54 11.32 7.46
C GLY A 15 12.19 10.85 8.88
N ILE A 16 11.52 9.71 9.04
CA ILE A 16 11.17 9.10 10.32
C ILE A 16 11.83 7.72 10.40
N ALA A 17 12.38 7.36 11.56
CA ALA A 17 13.00 6.06 11.75
C ALA A 17 11.99 4.92 11.53
N THR A 18 12.37 3.91 10.75
CA THR A 18 11.48 2.80 10.37
C THR A 18 10.91 2.05 11.58
N HIS A 19 11.68 1.88 12.66
CA HIS A 19 11.17 1.26 13.88
C HIS A 19 10.04 2.07 14.54
N CYS A 20 10.10 3.41 14.44
CA CYS A 20 9.06 4.30 14.93
C CYS A 20 7.82 4.16 14.05
N LEU A 21 7.96 4.27 12.72
CA LEU A 21 6.86 4.03 11.77
C LEU A 21 6.20 2.65 12.00
N ALA A 22 7.00 1.62 12.25
CA ALA A 22 6.52 0.26 12.47
C ALA A 22 5.75 0.10 13.80
N SER A 23 5.82 1.04 14.73
CA SER A 23 5.32 0.85 16.09
C SER A 23 3.82 1.14 16.23
N GLN A 24 3.20 0.52 17.24
CA GLN A 24 1.84 0.87 17.66
C GLN A 24 1.74 2.33 18.14
N VAL A 25 2.80 2.89 18.72
CA VAL A 25 2.81 4.26 19.26
C VAL A 25 2.67 5.28 18.14
N PHE A 26 3.35 5.06 17.01
CA PHE A 26 3.14 5.87 15.81
C PHE A 26 1.72 5.72 15.28
N ASN A 27 1.15 4.50 15.31
CA ASN A 27 -0.22 4.30 14.88
C ASN A 27 -1.23 5.07 15.73
N GLU A 28 -1.01 5.22 17.03
CA GLU A 28 -1.86 6.04 17.91
C GLU A 28 -1.67 7.55 17.67
N ASN A 29 -0.41 7.96 17.43
CA ASN A 29 -0.02 9.35 17.29
C ASN A 29 0.69 9.62 15.96
N PRO A 30 -0.01 9.46 14.81
CA PRO A 30 0.62 9.59 13.52
C PRO A 30 1.09 11.03 13.27
N LEU A 31 2.29 11.12 12.71
CA LEU A 31 2.81 12.33 12.08
C LEU A 31 2.56 12.27 10.57
N PRO A 32 2.45 13.42 9.87
CA PRO A 32 2.45 13.45 8.42
C PRO A 32 3.65 12.70 7.84
N LEU A 33 3.42 11.99 6.74
CA LEU A 33 4.43 11.20 6.05
C LEU A 33 4.53 11.68 4.60
N HIS A 34 5.74 12.01 4.17
CA HIS A 34 6.02 12.40 2.80
C HIS A 34 7.25 11.68 2.27
N ILE A 35 7.18 11.18 1.04
CA ILE A 35 8.33 10.64 0.31
C ILE A 35 9.09 11.81 -0.28
N ALA A 36 10.29 12.07 0.24
CA ALA A 36 11.11 13.21 -0.12
C ALA A 36 11.31 13.35 -1.64
N GLY A 37 11.06 14.55 -2.17
CA GLY A 37 11.27 14.90 -3.58
C GLY A 37 10.12 14.57 -4.53
N THR A 38 9.10 13.83 -4.05
CA THR A 38 8.00 13.37 -4.91
C THR A 38 7.09 14.52 -5.34
N ARG A 39 6.55 15.30 -4.39
CA ARG A 39 5.66 16.43 -4.71
C ARG A 39 6.41 17.51 -5.48
N GLU A 40 7.70 17.70 -5.20
CA GLU A 40 8.57 18.66 -5.90
C GLU A 40 8.79 18.27 -7.35
N SER A 41 9.03 16.98 -7.62
CA SER A 41 9.22 16.48 -9.00
C SER A 41 7.95 16.61 -9.86
N ALA A 42 6.78 16.67 -9.23
CA ALA A 42 5.47 16.82 -9.87
C ALA A 42 4.72 18.08 -9.42
N SER A 43 5.44 19.18 -9.15
CA SER A 43 4.86 20.41 -8.59
C SER A 43 3.65 20.92 -9.37
N GLY A 44 3.73 20.92 -10.70
CA GLY A 44 2.64 21.34 -11.58
C GLY A 44 1.34 20.53 -11.41
N LEU A 45 1.44 19.23 -11.10
CA LEU A 45 0.28 18.40 -10.78
C LEU A 45 -0.37 18.88 -9.48
N PHE A 46 0.40 18.99 -8.41
CA PHE A 46 -0.13 19.35 -7.09
C PHE A 46 -0.64 20.81 -7.04
N GLU A 47 0.01 21.74 -7.74
CA GLU A 47 -0.50 23.10 -7.93
C GLU A 47 -1.84 23.14 -8.66
N TYR A 48 -2.05 22.24 -9.62
CA TYR A 48 -3.30 22.15 -10.35
C TYR A 48 -4.40 21.48 -9.53
N LEU A 49 -4.06 20.44 -8.77
CA LEU A 49 -4.95 19.75 -7.83
C LEU A 49 -5.46 20.69 -6.73
N ASN A 50 -4.60 21.58 -6.19
CA ASN A 50 -4.99 22.57 -5.18
C ASN A 50 -6.10 23.54 -5.62
N LYS A 51 -6.39 23.64 -6.93
CA LYS A 51 -7.45 24.50 -7.49
C LYS A 51 -8.78 23.77 -7.66
N GLN A 52 -8.82 22.46 -7.40
CA GLN A 52 -9.99 21.63 -7.62
C GLN A 52 -10.77 21.45 -6.32
N THR A 53 -12.09 21.29 -6.43
CA THR A 53 -13.00 21.05 -5.29
C THR A 53 -13.71 19.69 -5.37
N SER A 54 -13.59 19.01 -6.50
CA SER A 54 -14.26 17.74 -6.80
C SER A 54 -13.29 16.58 -6.65
N ARG A 55 -13.59 15.67 -5.73
CA ARG A 55 -12.82 14.41 -5.53
C ARG A 55 -12.67 13.61 -6.82
N LEU A 56 -13.77 13.52 -7.58
CA LEU A 56 -13.81 12.79 -8.84
C LEU A 56 -12.86 13.41 -9.88
N ASP A 57 -12.88 14.73 -10.01
CA ASP A 57 -12.04 15.42 -10.98
C ASP A 57 -10.57 15.40 -10.57
N CYS A 58 -10.25 15.45 -9.27
CA CYS A 58 -8.89 15.24 -8.78
C CYS A 58 -8.35 13.86 -9.19
N GLY A 59 -9.17 12.81 -9.02
CA GLY A 59 -8.82 11.46 -9.46
C GLY A 59 -8.59 11.37 -10.97
N ARG A 60 -9.44 12.02 -11.79
CA ARG A 60 -9.25 12.10 -13.25
C ARG A 60 -7.95 12.80 -13.63
N ILE A 61 -7.70 13.98 -13.05
CA ILE A 61 -6.50 14.78 -13.28
C ILE A 61 -5.23 13.98 -12.94
N PHE A 62 -5.24 13.27 -11.81
CA PHE A 62 -4.14 12.39 -11.45
C PHE A 62 -3.91 11.29 -12.49
N GLN A 63 -4.98 10.63 -12.95
CA GLN A 63 -4.87 9.58 -13.96
C GLN A 63 -4.39 10.09 -15.31
N ASP A 64 -4.86 11.25 -15.75
CA ASP A 64 -4.42 11.89 -16.99
C ASP A 64 -2.93 12.24 -16.91
N TYR A 65 -2.48 12.80 -15.77
CA TYR A 65 -1.06 13.07 -15.53
C TYR A 65 -0.22 11.80 -15.58
N MET A 66 -0.67 10.73 -14.92
CA MET A 66 0.02 9.44 -14.92
C MET A 66 0.08 8.82 -16.32
N TYR A 67 -0.96 8.97 -17.13
CA TYR A 67 -0.98 8.55 -18.52
C TYR A 67 0.02 9.35 -19.36
N ASP A 68 0.00 10.68 -19.27
CA ASP A 68 0.85 11.54 -20.08
C ASP A 68 2.35 11.37 -19.73
N VAL A 69 2.69 11.17 -18.45
CA VAL A 69 4.09 11.06 -17.98
C VAL A 69 4.65 9.64 -18.16
N PHE A 70 3.86 8.60 -17.88
CA PHE A 70 4.36 7.21 -17.83
C PHE A 70 3.76 6.27 -18.88
N GLY A 71 2.77 6.73 -19.65
CA GLY A 71 2.00 5.86 -20.55
C GLY A 71 1.21 4.80 -19.77
N CYS A 72 0.72 5.12 -18.58
CA CYS A 72 -0.12 4.23 -17.78
C CYS A 72 -1.50 4.10 -18.43
N GLU A 73 -1.73 3.04 -19.21
CA GLU A 73 -3.06 2.80 -19.81
C GLU A 73 -4.11 2.54 -18.72
N ALA A 74 -5.24 3.25 -18.80
CA ALA A 74 -6.49 2.81 -18.19
C ALA A 74 -7.17 1.80 -19.14
N ASP A 75 -7.72 0.74 -18.56
CA ASP A 75 -8.48 -0.38 -19.15
C ASP A 75 -8.75 -0.35 -20.69
N PRO A 76 -8.41 -1.40 -21.46
CA PRO A 76 -8.81 -1.56 -22.86
C PRO A 76 -10.33 -1.53 -23.13
N ALA A 77 -11.19 -1.53 -22.10
CA ALA A 77 -12.63 -1.31 -22.22
C ALA A 77 -13.05 0.16 -22.47
N LEU A 78 -12.13 1.13 -22.38
CA LEU A 78 -12.41 2.53 -22.73
C LEU A 78 -12.40 2.73 -24.26
N PRO A 79 -13.34 3.50 -24.84
CA PRO A 79 -13.39 3.71 -26.28
C PRO A 79 -12.09 4.38 -26.77
N ALA A 80 -11.50 3.78 -27.80
CA ALA A 80 -10.26 4.20 -28.42
C ALA A 80 -10.38 5.61 -29.02
N GLY A 81 -10.04 6.63 -28.24
CA GLY A 81 -10.03 8.04 -28.65
C GLY A 81 -8.63 8.62 -28.92
N ARG A 82 -7.54 7.87 -28.66
CA ARG A 82 -6.17 8.38 -28.81
C ARG A 82 -5.29 7.36 -29.55
N SER A 83 -4.98 7.68 -30.80
CA SER A 83 -4.32 6.83 -31.79
C SER A 83 -2.81 6.75 -31.56
N GLY A 84 -2.30 5.59 -31.17
CA GLY A 84 -0.87 5.29 -31.11
C GLY A 84 -0.59 3.81 -30.85
N PRO A 85 0.55 3.25 -31.27
CA PRO A 85 0.87 1.84 -31.04
C PRO A 85 1.00 1.56 -29.53
N HIS A 86 0.00 0.88 -28.99
CA HIS A 86 -0.12 0.45 -27.59
C HIS A 86 1.09 -0.39 -27.16
N ARG A 87 2.00 0.21 -26.38
CA ARG A 87 3.12 -0.53 -25.76
C ARG A 87 2.66 -0.99 -24.39
N TYR A 88 2.34 -2.28 -24.29
CA TYR A 88 2.03 -2.95 -23.04
C TYR A 88 3.15 -2.76 -22.00
N ARG A 89 2.93 -1.89 -21.02
CA ARG A 89 3.87 -1.61 -19.93
C ARG A 89 3.22 -1.95 -18.60
N ASN A 90 4.03 -2.44 -17.65
CA ASN A 90 3.57 -2.56 -16.28
C ASN A 90 3.34 -1.15 -15.70
N SER A 91 2.22 -0.96 -15.01
CA SER A 91 1.78 0.29 -14.43
C SER A 91 1.32 0.06 -13.00
N TYR A 92 1.26 1.14 -12.20
CA TYR A 92 0.74 1.07 -10.83
C TYR A 92 -0.68 0.48 -10.77
N LEU A 93 -1.56 0.81 -11.73
CA LEU A 93 -2.92 0.25 -11.82
C LEU A 93 -2.91 -1.27 -11.90
N ARG A 94 -1.97 -1.81 -12.68
CA ARG A 94 -1.82 -3.25 -12.80
C ARG A 94 -1.25 -3.88 -11.55
N LEU A 95 -0.28 -3.25 -10.88
CA LEU A 95 0.21 -3.77 -9.59
C LEU A 95 -0.90 -3.82 -8.56
N ILE A 96 -1.76 -2.80 -8.50
CA ILE A 96 -2.93 -2.77 -7.60
C ILE A 96 -3.93 -3.87 -7.97
N GLN A 97 -4.25 -4.02 -9.26
CA GLN A 97 -5.15 -5.07 -9.72
C GLN A 97 -4.63 -6.48 -9.39
N ASP A 98 -3.36 -6.74 -9.71
CA ASP A 98 -2.72 -8.04 -9.47
C ASP A 98 -2.50 -8.28 -7.96
N TRP A 99 -2.39 -7.23 -7.15
CA TRP A 99 -2.36 -7.33 -5.68
C TRP A 99 -3.67 -7.87 -5.12
N GLY A 100 -4.81 -7.33 -5.57
CA GLY A 100 -6.14 -7.77 -5.15
C GLY A 100 -6.46 -9.22 -5.53
N LEU A 101 -5.80 -9.76 -6.57
CA LEU A 101 -5.90 -11.17 -6.96
C LEU A 101 -4.99 -12.08 -6.12
N ASP A 102 -3.70 -11.73 -6.02
CA ASP A 102 -2.72 -12.48 -5.22
C ASP A 102 -1.54 -11.59 -4.79
N SER A 103 -1.51 -11.19 -3.52
CA SER A 103 -0.40 -10.42 -2.93
C SER A 103 0.96 -11.17 -2.89
N ASN A 104 1.00 -12.46 -3.26
CA ASN A 104 2.21 -13.28 -3.36
C ASN A 104 2.72 -13.47 -4.78
N ASN A 105 2.13 -12.84 -5.79
CA ASN A 105 2.71 -12.83 -7.14
C ASN A 105 3.90 -11.86 -7.25
N ALA A 106 4.58 -11.87 -8.40
CA ALA A 106 5.77 -11.05 -8.62
C ALA A 106 5.49 -9.53 -8.55
N GLN A 107 4.30 -9.08 -8.98
CA GLN A 107 3.84 -7.70 -8.84
C GLN A 107 3.72 -7.31 -7.35
N GLY A 108 3.21 -8.21 -6.51
CA GLY A 108 3.19 -8.06 -5.07
C GLY A 108 4.59 -8.01 -4.46
N ALA A 109 5.57 -8.74 -5.02
CA ALA A 109 6.97 -8.62 -4.62
C ALA A 109 7.53 -7.22 -4.91
N VAL A 110 7.24 -6.68 -6.10
CA VAL A 110 7.61 -5.31 -6.50
C VAL A 110 6.98 -4.27 -5.58
N PHE A 111 5.69 -4.41 -5.25
CA PHE A 111 4.98 -3.47 -4.37
C PHE A 111 5.53 -3.50 -2.93
N LYS A 112 5.77 -4.69 -2.37
CA LYS A 112 6.46 -4.84 -1.07
C LYS A 112 7.87 -4.24 -1.11
N GLY A 113 8.57 -4.38 -2.24
CA GLY A 113 9.88 -3.80 -2.47
C GLY A 113 9.89 -2.27 -2.54
N TRP A 114 8.81 -1.68 -3.06
CA TRP A 114 8.59 -0.24 -2.98
C TRP A 114 8.46 0.20 -1.52
N VAL A 115 7.63 -0.48 -0.72
CA VAL A 115 7.50 -0.16 0.72
C VAL A 115 8.84 -0.28 1.45
N GLU A 116 9.57 -1.36 1.21
CA GLU A 116 10.92 -1.57 1.74
C GLU A 116 11.83 -0.39 1.41
N SER A 117 11.82 0.09 0.17
CA SER A 117 12.71 1.15 -0.27
C SER A 117 12.30 2.56 0.20
N ARG A 118 11.02 2.82 0.46
CA ARG A 118 10.52 4.17 0.80
C ARG A 118 10.33 4.36 2.29
N PHE A 119 9.85 3.32 2.96
CA PHE A 119 9.48 3.33 4.37
C PHE A 119 10.46 2.52 5.22
N GLY A 120 11.37 1.76 4.59
CA GLY A 120 12.37 0.93 5.26
C GLY A 120 11.84 -0.39 5.81
N LEU A 121 10.54 -0.67 5.65
CA LEU A 121 9.87 -1.85 6.21
C LEU A 121 10.09 -3.08 5.32
N PHE A 122 10.83 -4.06 5.83
CA PHE A 122 10.95 -5.36 5.16
C PHE A 122 9.63 -6.14 5.21
N PRO A 123 9.28 -6.89 4.15
CA PRO A 123 8.16 -7.80 4.20
C PRO A 123 8.45 -8.96 5.16
N SER A 124 7.46 -9.35 5.97
CA SER A 124 7.48 -10.57 6.78
C SER A 124 7.09 -11.81 5.97
N TYR A 125 6.37 -11.63 4.85
CA TYR A 125 5.84 -12.74 4.06
C TYR A 125 5.77 -12.46 2.55
N HIS A 126 6.23 -13.41 1.75
CA HIS A 126 5.99 -13.47 0.31
C HIS A 126 6.13 -14.93 -0.17
N LYS A 127 5.00 -15.58 -0.45
CA LYS A 127 4.84 -17.05 -0.69
C LYS A 127 5.22 -17.95 0.49
N GLN A 128 6.20 -17.51 1.27
CA GLN A 128 6.73 -18.11 2.48
C GLN A 128 7.13 -16.98 3.44
N ARG A 129 7.34 -17.33 4.71
CA ARG A 129 7.82 -16.38 5.71
C ARG A 129 9.28 -16.00 5.45
N LEU A 130 9.56 -14.71 5.52
CA LEU A 130 10.88 -14.14 5.27
C LEU A 130 11.58 -13.86 6.59
N THR A 131 12.21 -14.89 7.17
CA THR A 131 12.82 -14.83 8.51
C THR A 131 14.30 -14.49 8.51
N SER A 132 15.00 -14.58 7.38
CA SER A 132 16.43 -14.34 7.25
C SER A 132 16.83 -13.94 5.83
N PHE A 133 17.82 -13.06 5.69
CA PHE A 133 18.39 -12.68 4.39
C PHE A 133 19.14 -13.82 3.70
N ASN A 134 19.56 -14.83 4.47
CA ASN A 134 20.37 -15.96 3.98
C ASN A 134 19.52 -17.15 3.52
N ASN A 135 18.19 -17.04 3.51
CA ASN A 135 17.34 -18.14 3.11
C ASN A 135 16.94 -18.07 1.61
N VAL A 136 16.56 -19.22 1.05
CA VAL A 136 16.14 -19.32 -0.35
C VAL A 136 14.88 -18.49 -0.62
N TYR A 137 14.01 -18.32 0.37
CA TYR A 137 12.76 -17.55 0.24
C TYR A 137 13.02 -16.05 0.03
N TRP A 138 14.03 -15.50 0.71
CA TRP A 138 14.49 -14.13 0.49
C TRP A 138 15.06 -13.97 -0.92
N THR A 139 15.89 -14.92 -1.36
CA THR A 139 16.46 -14.90 -2.71
C THR A 139 15.36 -14.92 -3.78
N SER A 140 14.35 -15.79 -3.64
CA SER A 140 13.20 -15.84 -4.54
C SER A 140 12.40 -14.53 -4.54
N TYR A 141 12.16 -13.96 -3.35
CA TYR A 141 11.52 -12.65 -3.22
C TYR A 141 12.31 -11.55 -3.94
N ILE A 142 13.64 -11.49 -3.76
CA ILE A 142 14.49 -10.51 -4.45
C ILE A 142 14.44 -10.70 -5.96
N ALA A 143 14.47 -11.95 -6.46
CA ALA A 143 14.40 -12.24 -7.89
C ALA A 143 13.11 -11.71 -8.52
N GLU A 144 11.97 -11.88 -7.84
CA GLU A 144 10.68 -11.34 -8.29
C GLU A 144 10.61 -9.82 -8.15
N LYS A 145 11.02 -9.28 -6.99
CA LYS A 145 11.08 -7.84 -6.72
C LYS A 145 11.89 -7.10 -7.78
N MET A 146 13.02 -7.67 -8.22
CA MET A 146 13.98 -7.02 -9.12
C MET A 146 13.82 -7.41 -10.58
N HIS A 147 12.76 -8.16 -10.93
CA HIS A 147 12.57 -8.62 -12.29
C HIS A 147 12.38 -7.41 -13.24
N SER A 148 13.28 -7.27 -14.21
CA SER A 148 13.41 -6.10 -15.09
C SER A 148 12.13 -5.68 -15.81
N ARG A 149 11.29 -6.64 -16.19
CA ARG A 149 9.96 -6.41 -16.80
C ARG A 149 9.06 -5.44 -16.02
N TYR A 150 9.21 -5.34 -14.70
CA TYR A 150 8.42 -4.43 -13.86
C TYR A 150 9.08 -3.06 -13.67
N HIS A 151 10.39 -2.96 -13.92
CA HIS A 151 11.19 -1.74 -13.71
C HIS A 151 11.44 -0.95 -15.00
N ASN A 152 10.89 -1.40 -16.13
CA ASN A 152 11.06 -0.75 -17.43
C ASN A 152 10.16 0.48 -17.64
N ASN A 153 9.39 0.89 -16.63
CA ASN A 153 8.47 2.03 -16.69
C ASN A 153 8.48 2.87 -15.41
N CYS A 154 9.63 3.01 -14.75
CA CYS A 154 9.77 3.87 -13.56
C CYS A 154 8.75 3.55 -12.45
N ILE A 155 8.47 2.27 -12.23
CA ILE A 155 7.31 1.85 -11.43
C ILE A 155 7.31 2.43 -10.01
N TYR A 156 8.48 2.61 -9.41
CA TYR A 156 8.55 3.19 -8.08
C TYR A 156 8.19 4.68 -8.05
N MET A 157 8.54 5.46 -9.07
CA MET A 157 8.08 6.86 -9.16
C MET A 157 6.56 6.93 -9.32
N GLN A 158 5.95 5.95 -10.00
CA GLN A 158 4.50 5.87 -10.09
C GLN A 158 3.84 5.60 -8.74
N LEU A 159 4.42 4.70 -7.94
CA LEU A 159 3.94 4.39 -6.60
C LEU A 159 4.21 5.53 -5.60
N ASP A 160 5.34 6.24 -5.74
CA ASP A 160 5.66 7.44 -4.97
C ASP A 160 4.56 8.50 -5.21
N LEU A 161 4.22 8.79 -6.47
CA LEU A 161 3.15 9.73 -6.82
C LEU A 161 1.76 9.27 -6.37
N LEU A 162 1.46 7.97 -6.48
CA LEU A 162 0.20 7.41 -5.97
C LEU A 162 0.05 7.65 -4.48
N TYR A 163 1.10 7.37 -3.71
CA TYR A 163 1.11 7.59 -2.27
C TYR A 163 0.92 9.08 -1.94
N GLU A 164 1.71 9.97 -2.54
CA GLU A 164 1.60 11.41 -2.28
C GLU A 164 0.25 11.99 -2.72
N PHE A 165 -0.31 11.50 -3.82
CA PHE A 165 -1.66 11.86 -4.24
C PHE A 165 -2.69 11.40 -3.22
N CYS A 166 -2.60 10.16 -2.72
CA CYS A 166 -3.47 9.66 -1.66
C CYS A 166 -3.38 10.53 -0.40
N GLN A 167 -2.16 10.88 0.03
CA GLN A 167 -1.95 11.75 1.20
C GLN A 167 -2.53 13.15 0.99
N TRP A 168 -2.24 13.78 -0.16
CA TRP A 168 -2.80 15.07 -0.52
C TRP A 168 -4.33 15.04 -0.54
N PHE A 169 -4.92 13.98 -1.10
CA PHE A 169 -6.36 13.80 -1.20
C PHE A 169 -7.01 13.71 0.19
N ILE A 170 -6.41 12.93 1.10
CA ILE A 170 -6.88 12.79 2.48
C ILE A 170 -6.75 14.11 3.24
N GLU A 171 -5.63 14.82 3.09
CA GLU A 171 -5.38 16.13 3.69
C GLU A 171 -6.45 17.15 3.25
N HIS A 172 -6.79 17.15 1.96
CA HIS A 172 -7.68 18.13 1.36
C HIS A 172 -9.17 17.85 1.61
N PHE A 173 -9.58 16.57 1.54
CA PHE A 173 -10.99 16.18 1.63
C PHE A 173 -11.39 15.51 2.95
N HIS A 174 -10.42 15.20 3.81
CA HIS A 174 -10.64 14.40 5.03
C HIS A 174 -11.36 13.07 4.75
N TYR A 175 -11.12 12.51 3.56
CA TYR A 175 -11.76 11.31 3.06
C TYR A 175 -10.69 10.28 2.69
N PRO A 176 -10.82 9.02 3.11
CA PRO A 176 -11.99 8.38 3.72
C PRO A 176 -12.15 8.68 5.23
N ALA A 177 -11.15 9.28 5.86
CA ALA A 177 -11.20 9.86 7.20
C ALA A 177 -10.07 10.90 7.37
N ALA A 178 -10.16 11.76 8.37
CA ALA A 178 -9.14 12.81 8.59
C ALA A 178 -7.84 12.30 9.21
N ARG A 179 -7.90 11.28 10.08
CA ARG A 179 -6.74 10.84 10.88
C ARG A 179 -6.67 9.33 11.05
N HIS A 180 -7.78 8.72 11.47
CA HIS A 180 -7.90 7.28 11.67
C HIS A 180 -9.19 6.75 11.05
N LYS A 181 -9.18 5.49 10.65
CA LYS A 181 -10.37 4.74 10.25
C LYS A 181 -10.28 3.33 10.79
N THR A 182 -11.38 2.86 11.38
CA THR A 182 -11.55 1.45 11.73
C THR A 182 -11.65 0.63 10.44
N LEU A 183 -10.76 -0.33 10.28
CA LEU A 183 -10.73 -1.25 9.16
C LEU A 183 -10.65 -2.70 9.65
N PHE A 184 -11.07 -3.62 8.80
CA PHE A 184 -11.25 -5.03 9.12
C PHE A 184 -10.41 -5.92 8.21
N ARG A 185 -9.91 -7.04 8.75
CA ARG A 185 -9.20 -8.05 7.99
C ARG A 185 -9.53 -9.45 8.49
N GLY A 186 -9.90 -10.33 7.57
CA GLY A 186 -10.02 -11.77 7.83
C GLY A 186 -8.65 -12.42 7.93
N VAL A 187 -8.45 -13.28 8.92
CA VAL A 187 -7.26 -14.13 9.05
C VAL A 187 -7.65 -15.55 9.42
N ASN A 188 -6.97 -16.53 8.82
CA ASN A 188 -7.21 -17.95 9.09
C ASN A 188 -6.69 -18.38 10.47
N SER A 189 -5.62 -17.76 10.94
CA SER A 189 -5.04 -18.02 12.25
C SER A 189 -4.36 -16.77 12.80
N LEU A 190 -4.33 -16.67 14.13
CA LEU A 190 -3.46 -15.74 14.84
C LEU A 190 -2.16 -16.49 15.10
N ALA A 191 -1.23 -16.49 14.15
CA ALA A 191 0.06 -17.12 14.36
C ALA A 191 0.74 -16.49 15.59
N GLU A 192 1.19 -17.29 16.55
CA GLU A 192 1.90 -16.80 17.76
C GLU A 192 3.09 -15.91 17.38
N ASP A 193 3.69 -16.27 16.25
CA ASP A 193 4.81 -15.62 15.61
C ASP A 193 4.51 -14.24 14.99
N ASP A 194 3.25 -13.85 14.86
CA ASP A 194 2.86 -12.49 14.46
C ASP A 194 2.48 -11.65 15.69
N ILE A 195 2.29 -12.28 16.85
CA ILE A 195 1.98 -11.60 18.11
C ILE A 195 3.26 -10.97 18.67
N ILE A 196 3.23 -9.65 18.81
CA ILE A 196 4.28 -8.86 19.45
C ILE A 196 4.00 -8.71 20.94
N GLN A 197 2.72 -8.51 21.29
CA GLN A 197 2.26 -8.41 22.67
C GLN A 197 0.90 -9.09 22.81
N ALA A 198 0.83 -10.07 23.72
CA ALA A 198 -0.36 -10.89 23.96
C ALA A 198 -1.14 -10.51 25.24
N ALA A 199 -0.63 -9.58 26.05
CA ALA A 199 -1.17 -9.29 27.38
C ALA A 199 -2.27 -8.21 27.34
N GLY A 200 -3.48 -8.57 27.77
CA GLY A 200 -4.64 -7.68 27.88
C GLY A 200 -5.78 -8.03 26.90
N PRO A 201 -6.88 -7.25 26.91
CA PRO A 201 -7.99 -7.40 25.96
C PRO A 201 -7.59 -7.04 24.51
N ASP A 202 -6.54 -6.23 24.35
CA ASP A 202 -6.03 -5.77 23.07
C ASP A 202 -4.70 -6.46 22.74
N LYS A 203 -4.62 -7.10 21.56
CA LYS A 203 -3.39 -7.77 21.09
C LYS A 203 -2.63 -6.84 20.14
N VAL A 204 -1.31 -6.97 20.08
CA VAL A 204 -0.49 -6.29 19.06
C VAL A 204 0.02 -7.32 18.06
N LEU A 205 -0.34 -7.14 16.80
CA LEU A 205 0.10 -8.00 15.69
C LEU A 205 1.02 -7.24 14.73
N ARG A 206 2.06 -7.92 14.25
CA ARG A 206 2.90 -7.47 13.13
C ARG A 206 2.24 -7.85 11.81
N PHE A 207 1.70 -6.88 11.09
CA PHE A 207 1.32 -7.08 9.70
C PHE A 207 2.54 -6.98 8.78
N ASN A 208 2.45 -7.66 7.64
CA ASN A 208 3.43 -7.59 6.56
C ASN A 208 3.62 -6.14 6.08
N SER A 209 4.72 -5.82 5.39
CA SER A 209 5.06 -4.44 5.01
C SER A 209 3.95 -3.71 4.25
N LEU A 210 3.13 -4.45 3.50
CA LEU A 210 1.93 -3.98 2.83
C LEU A 210 0.80 -4.99 3.04
N VAL A 211 -0.39 -4.50 3.34
CA VAL A 211 -1.54 -5.33 3.72
C VAL A 211 -2.86 -4.73 3.24
N SER A 212 -3.80 -5.57 2.82
CA SER A 212 -5.16 -5.15 2.48
C SER A 212 -6.09 -5.23 3.70
N PHE A 213 -6.96 -4.24 3.81
CA PHE A 213 -8.09 -4.24 4.72
C PHE A 213 -9.38 -3.93 3.97
N THR A 214 -10.51 -4.04 4.67
CA THR A 214 -11.81 -3.59 4.20
C THR A 214 -12.52 -2.78 5.26
N ASP A 215 -13.40 -1.85 4.89
CA ASP A 215 -14.28 -1.17 5.84
C ASP A 215 -15.61 -1.92 6.08
N ARG A 216 -15.77 -3.11 5.47
CA ARG A 216 -16.93 -3.98 5.66
C ARG A 216 -16.54 -5.26 6.42
N PRO A 217 -17.01 -5.44 7.67
CA PRO A 217 -16.78 -6.67 8.43
C PRO A 217 -17.26 -7.93 7.70
N SER A 218 -18.37 -7.84 6.96
CA SER A 218 -18.92 -8.96 6.18
C SER A 218 -17.94 -9.47 5.14
N ILE A 219 -17.23 -8.57 4.45
CA ILE A 219 -16.19 -8.96 3.49
C ILE A 219 -15.01 -9.59 4.20
N ALA A 220 -14.58 -9.02 5.33
CA ALA A 220 -13.49 -9.61 6.11
C ALA A 220 -13.80 -11.05 6.56
N SER A 221 -15.08 -11.37 6.83
CA SER A 221 -15.52 -12.71 7.23
C SER A 221 -15.32 -13.78 6.14
N GLU A 222 -15.22 -13.38 4.86
CA GLU A 222 -14.99 -14.30 3.74
C GLU A 222 -13.55 -14.84 3.69
N PHE A 223 -12.61 -14.18 4.38
CA PHE A 223 -11.16 -14.44 4.25
C PHE A 223 -10.53 -15.14 5.46
N GLY A 224 -11.32 -15.57 6.46
CA GLY A 224 -10.79 -16.42 7.52
C GLY A 224 -11.69 -16.62 8.73
N SER A 225 -11.18 -17.40 9.68
CA SER A 225 -11.89 -17.78 10.91
C SER A 225 -11.97 -16.68 11.97
N TYR A 226 -11.16 -15.63 11.84
CA TYR A 226 -11.16 -14.49 12.76
C TYR A 226 -11.23 -13.18 11.99
N ILE A 227 -12.00 -12.23 12.50
CA ILE A 227 -12.02 -10.87 11.97
C ILE A 227 -11.23 -9.97 12.91
N LEU A 228 -10.22 -9.29 12.38
CA LEU A 228 -9.44 -8.30 13.10
C LEU A 228 -10.01 -6.92 12.83
N ALA A 229 -10.37 -6.18 13.86
CA ALA A 229 -10.67 -4.75 13.78
C ALA A 229 -9.45 -3.94 14.21
N VAL A 230 -9.09 -2.94 13.41
CA VAL A 230 -7.84 -2.17 13.55
C VAL A 230 -8.10 -0.69 13.29
N GLU A 231 -7.59 0.18 14.16
CA GLU A 231 -7.53 1.62 13.91
C GLU A 231 -6.33 1.95 13.03
N VAL A 232 -6.58 2.22 11.75
CA VAL A 232 -5.52 2.52 10.78
C VAL A 232 -5.30 4.02 10.70
N PRO A 233 -4.06 4.53 10.90
CA PRO A 233 -3.76 5.93 10.65
C PRO A 233 -3.74 6.18 9.14
N MET A 234 -4.43 7.23 8.70
CA MET A 234 -4.62 7.53 7.27
C MET A 234 -3.30 7.89 6.56
N VAL A 235 -2.28 8.34 7.29
CA VAL A 235 -0.93 8.55 6.75
C VAL A 235 -0.26 7.26 6.25
N LYS A 236 -0.75 6.08 6.66
CA LYS A 236 -0.28 4.77 6.17
C LYS A 236 -1.12 4.22 5.01
N LEU A 237 -2.15 4.92 4.58
CA LEU A 237 -3.00 4.50 3.46
C LEU A 237 -2.27 4.76 2.14
N VAL A 238 -2.13 3.72 1.31
CA VAL A 238 -1.49 3.80 -0.02
C VAL A 238 -2.53 3.97 -1.11
N PHE A 239 -3.66 3.26 -0.97
CA PHE A 239 -4.74 3.25 -1.95
C PHE A 239 -6.05 2.83 -1.29
N PHE A 240 -7.17 3.31 -1.81
CA PHE A 240 -8.52 2.82 -1.53
C PHE A 240 -9.39 3.00 -2.77
N ASN A 241 -10.45 2.20 -2.94
CA ASN A 241 -11.21 2.18 -4.19
C ASN A 241 -11.71 3.57 -4.63
N ASP A 242 -12.28 4.35 -3.73
CA ASP A 242 -12.86 5.65 -4.07
C ASP A 242 -11.81 6.75 -4.36
N LEU A 243 -10.52 6.42 -4.35
CA LEU A 243 -9.42 7.34 -4.68
C LEU A 243 -9.38 7.67 -6.18
N LEU A 244 -9.64 6.67 -7.04
CA LEU A 244 -9.50 6.81 -8.49
C LEU A 244 -10.80 6.43 -9.23
N PRO A 245 -11.25 7.24 -10.21
CA PRO A 245 -12.50 6.98 -10.93
C PRO A 245 -12.44 5.72 -11.81
N HIS A 246 -11.27 5.38 -12.35
CA HIS A 246 -11.07 4.21 -13.21
C HIS A 246 -9.97 3.32 -12.65
N HIS A 247 -10.32 2.27 -11.93
CA HIS A 247 -9.32 1.31 -11.47
C HIS A 247 -9.91 -0.10 -11.53
N ALA A 248 -9.08 -1.07 -11.87
CA ALA A 248 -9.53 -2.43 -12.16
C ALA A 248 -9.80 -3.28 -10.91
N LEU A 249 -9.86 -2.67 -9.71
CA LEU A 249 -10.26 -3.42 -8.52
C LEU A 249 -11.77 -3.62 -8.57
N ARG A 250 -12.15 -4.88 -8.75
CA ARG A 250 -13.55 -5.34 -8.67
C ARG A 250 -13.99 -5.64 -7.23
N GLY A 251 -13.05 -5.68 -6.29
CA GLY A 251 -13.34 -5.90 -4.87
C GLY A 251 -13.81 -4.60 -4.25
N GLU A 252 -15.12 -4.39 -4.17
CA GLU A 252 -15.71 -3.27 -3.45
C GLU A 252 -15.16 -3.19 -2.00
N SER A 253 -14.71 -2.02 -1.53
CA SER A 253 -14.17 -1.75 -0.18
C SER A 253 -12.73 -2.20 0.12
N GLU A 254 -11.78 -2.23 -0.82
CA GLU A 254 -10.37 -2.52 -0.50
C GLU A 254 -9.59 -1.27 -0.06
N TYR A 255 -8.81 -1.40 1.01
CA TYR A 255 -7.89 -0.40 1.55
C TYR A 255 -6.49 -1.01 1.63
N LEU A 256 -5.54 -0.43 0.91
CA LEU A 256 -4.15 -0.88 0.89
C LEU A 256 -3.31 -0.05 1.85
N VAL A 257 -2.71 -0.69 2.85
CA VAL A 257 -2.14 -0.03 4.02
C VAL A 257 -0.70 -0.50 4.27
N ILE A 258 0.19 0.44 4.58
CA ILE A 258 1.55 0.16 5.05
C ILE A 258 1.47 -0.52 6.42
N GLY A 259 2.13 -1.66 6.59
CA GLY A 259 2.03 -2.47 7.81
C GLY A 259 2.86 -1.98 9.00
N GLY A 260 3.37 -2.96 9.75
CA GLY A 260 3.97 -2.77 11.07
C GLY A 260 3.10 -3.36 12.20
N ASP A 261 3.32 -2.87 13.41
CA ASP A 261 2.67 -3.31 14.65
C ASP A 261 1.37 -2.57 14.89
N TYR A 262 0.26 -3.30 14.84
CA TYR A 262 -1.06 -2.75 15.05
C TYR A 262 -1.71 -3.36 16.28
N ARG A 263 -2.37 -2.50 17.06
CA ARG A 263 -3.34 -2.96 18.05
C ARG A 263 -4.55 -3.52 17.31
N VAL A 264 -4.95 -4.73 17.66
CA VAL A 264 -6.07 -5.42 17.03
C VAL A 264 -7.08 -5.83 18.09
N LYS A 265 -8.36 -5.67 17.75
CA LYS A 265 -9.47 -6.29 18.46
C LYS A 265 -9.94 -7.48 17.63
N VAL A 266 -9.93 -8.67 18.24
CA VAL A 266 -10.43 -9.88 17.58
C VAL A 266 -11.95 -9.92 17.75
N LEU A 267 -12.67 -9.94 16.64
CA LEU A 267 -14.11 -10.15 16.58
C LEU A 267 -14.35 -11.62 16.24
N LEU A 268 -15.24 -12.26 17.01
CA LEU A 268 -15.73 -13.63 16.79
C LEU A 268 -16.95 -13.61 15.89
#